data_AF-A0A1F5H8F3-F1
#
_entry.id   AF-A0A1F5H8F3-F1
#
_cell.length_a   1.000
_cell.length_b   1.000
_cell.length_c   1.000
_cell.angle_alpha   90.00
_cell.angle_beta   90.00
_cell.angle_gamma   90.00
#
_symmetry.space_group_name_H-M   'P 1'
#
loop_
_entity.id
_entity.type
_entity.pdbx_description
1 polymer ?
#
loop_
_entity_poly.entity_id
_entity_poly.type
_entity_poly.pdbx_seq_one_letter_code
_entity_poly.pdbx_strand_id
1 'polypeptide(L)'
;MGININSKILLSVASIAAAAALIVGATVAFFSDTETSTGNTFAAGELDLLVDSECHYYRVDTNPSPSPSPRLPGYVDVGCGNNGTWTESDLVPGVHKFFNFNDVKPGDRGEDTISLHVVDNDAWAWFSVTEEGDSDVTCTEPETESTDPQCVNASPGPSLTDGELQEALDFNVWLDQGVKPGFQGKSNDVGEGDNIFNQGDIQLATPGPIDDPSEQYNLWQILAGVRAGLNTACDGADDDPDGDGVTAGAVGLCQGLPDDGHLVGSTTYYFGVGWELPSDTGNEVQSDSFVADMEFKVEQYRNNPSPSPFPI
;
A
#
# COMPACT_ATOMS: atom_id res chain seq x y z
N MET A 1 -4.35 -63.04 -26.00
CA MET A 1 -5.31 -63.06 -24.87
C MET A 1 -5.66 -61.61 -24.58
N GLY A 2 -6.79 -61.12 -25.09
CA GLY A 2 -7.15 -59.71 -25.01
C GLY A 2 -7.61 -59.34 -23.60
N ILE A 3 -7.10 -58.24 -23.07
CA ILE A 3 -7.55 -57.69 -21.79
C ILE A 3 -8.92 -57.03 -22.05
N ASN A 4 -9.99 -57.63 -21.53
CA ASN A 4 -11.31 -57.00 -21.48
C ASN A 4 -11.29 -55.94 -20.36
N ILE A 5 -10.96 -54.70 -20.72
CA ILE A 5 -11.05 -53.57 -19.79
C ILE A 5 -12.53 -53.22 -19.61
N ASN A 6 -12.99 -53.23 -18.37
CA ASN A 6 -14.36 -52.91 -17.98
C ASN A 6 -14.69 -51.46 -18.36
N SER A 7 -15.75 -51.25 -19.14
CA SER A 7 -16.22 -49.94 -19.58
C SER A 7 -16.53 -48.98 -18.42
N LYS A 8 -16.80 -49.50 -17.21
CA LYS A 8 -16.98 -48.69 -16.00
C LYS A 8 -15.68 -48.12 -15.43
N ILE A 9 -14.52 -48.72 -15.72
CA ILE A 9 -13.20 -48.22 -15.30
C ILE A 9 -12.71 -47.14 -16.28
N LEU A 10 -12.97 -47.31 -17.58
CA LEU A 10 -12.68 -46.29 -18.61
C LEU A 10 -13.44 -44.98 -18.37
N LEU A 11 -14.72 -45.06 -17.96
CA LEU A 11 -15.53 -43.89 -17.61
C LEU A 11 -15.03 -43.16 -16.35
N SER A 12 -14.47 -43.90 -15.38
CA SER A 12 -13.91 -43.33 -14.14
C SER A 12 -12.54 -42.66 -14.36
N VAL A 13 -11.70 -43.20 -15.26
CA VAL A 13 -10.42 -42.56 -15.61
C VAL A 13 -10.66 -41.35 -16.53
N ALA A 14 -11.65 -41.40 -17.42
CA ALA A 14 -12.02 -40.26 -18.26
C ALA A 14 -12.59 -39.08 -17.45
N SER A 15 -13.34 -39.33 -16.37
CA SER A 15 -13.84 -38.25 -15.50
C SER A 15 -12.74 -37.62 -14.64
N ILE A 16 -11.73 -38.39 -14.24
CA ILE A 16 -10.58 -37.86 -13.48
C ILE A 16 -9.62 -37.11 -14.41
N ALA A 17 -9.47 -37.54 -15.68
CA ALA A 17 -8.72 -36.80 -16.69
C ALA A 17 -9.44 -35.52 -17.16
N ALA A 18 -10.77 -35.48 -17.13
CA ALA A 18 -11.56 -34.26 -17.38
C ALA A 18 -11.51 -33.25 -16.22
N ALA A 19 -11.17 -33.69 -15.00
CA ALA A 19 -10.95 -32.81 -13.85
C ALA A 19 -9.51 -32.25 -13.79
N ALA A 20 -8.57 -32.82 -14.53
CA ALA A 20 -7.16 -32.41 -14.55
C ALA A 20 -6.75 -31.61 -15.81
N ALA A 21 -7.70 -31.30 -16.70
CA ALA A 21 -7.46 -30.61 -17.98
C ALA A 21 -8.23 -29.29 -18.12
N LEU A 22 -8.48 -28.59 -17.01
CA LEU A 22 -8.82 -27.17 -16.97
C LEU A 22 -7.81 -26.46 -16.06
N ILE A 23 -6.62 -26.19 -16.60
CA ILE A 23 -5.71 -25.17 -16.08
C ILE A 23 -5.82 -23.97 -17.02
N VAL A 24 -5.81 -22.78 -16.43
CA VAL A 24 -5.64 -21.43 -16.99
C VAL A 24 -6.92 -20.72 -17.42
N GLY A 25 -7.30 -19.71 -16.62
CA GLY A 25 -8.08 -18.56 -17.09
C GLY A 25 -9.24 -18.12 -16.20
N ALA A 26 -8.93 -17.54 -15.03
CA ALA A 26 -9.65 -16.44 -14.37
C ALA A 26 -9.21 -16.36 -12.89
N THR A 27 -8.57 -15.23 -12.53
CA THR A 27 -8.45 -14.65 -11.18
C THR A 27 -8.32 -15.62 -10.01
N VAL A 28 -7.10 -15.70 -9.45
CA VAL A 28 -6.96 -15.91 -8.00
C VAL A 28 -7.77 -14.82 -7.31
N ALA A 29 -8.91 -15.20 -6.74
CA ALA A 29 -9.54 -14.42 -5.70
C ALA A 29 -9.08 -15.06 -4.39
N PHE A 30 -8.11 -14.43 -3.77
CA PHE A 30 -7.71 -14.72 -2.40
C PHE A 30 -8.79 -14.12 -1.50
N PHE A 31 -9.71 -14.96 -1.01
CA PHE A 31 -10.59 -14.60 0.10
C PHE A 31 -10.21 -15.51 1.26
N SER A 32 -9.42 -15.00 2.20
CA SER A 32 -9.28 -15.62 3.51
C SER A 32 -10.49 -15.24 4.36
N ASP A 33 -11.50 -16.09 4.36
CA ASP A 33 -12.39 -16.23 5.51
C ASP A 33 -12.58 -17.73 5.78
N THR A 34 -12.28 -18.17 7.00
CA THR A 34 -12.58 -19.52 7.50
C THR A 34 -13.15 -19.44 8.90
N GLU A 35 -14.39 -18.96 8.99
CA GLU A 35 -15.20 -19.07 10.21
C GLU A 35 -15.99 -20.40 10.25
N THR A 36 -15.53 -21.36 11.07
CA THR A 36 -16.34 -22.54 11.43
C THR A 36 -16.98 -22.35 12.80
N SER A 37 -18.16 -21.75 12.85
CA SER A 37 -18.94 -21.61 14.08
C SER A 37 -19.95 -22.76 14.22
N THR A 38 -19.58 -23.83 14.92
CA THR A 38 -20.57 -24.81 15.38
C THR A 38 -21.30 -24.25 16.60
N GLY A 39 -22.43 -23.59 16.39
CA GLY A 39 -23.48 -23.46 17.41
C GLY A 39 -23.71 -22.10 18.07
N ASN A 40 -23.39 -20.96 17.44
CA ASN A 40 -23.80 -19.65 17.96
C ASN A 40 -24.86 -18.96 17.05
N THR A 41 -25.83 -18.31 17.68
CA THR A 41 -27.03 -17.71 17.07
C THR A 41 -26.99 -16.19 17.29
N PHE A 42 -26.64 -15.43 16.22
CA PHE A 42 -26.74 -13.96 15.93
C PHE A 42 -26.12 -12.96 16.94
N ALA A 43 -25.18 -12.06 16.63
CA ALA A 43 -24.63 -11.53 15.38
C ALA A 43 -23.11 -11.31 15.56
N ALA A 44 -22.28 -11.88 14.70
CA ALA A 44 -20.91 -11.41 14.53
C ALA A 44 -21.01 -10.12 13.69
N GLY A 45 -20.48 -8.99 14.19
CA GLY A 45 -20.37 -7.79 13.37
C GLY A 45 -19.46 -8.08 12.17
N GLU A 46 -19.81 -7.55 11.01
CA GLU A 46 -18.94 -7.61 9.82
C GLU A 46 -17.69 -6.77 10.12
N LEU A 47 -16.50 -7.32 9.85
CA LEU A 47 -15.29 -6.51 9.73
C LEU A 47 -15.24 -6.06 8.28
N ASP A 48 -15.27 -4.76 8.06
CA ASP A 48 -15.19 -4.17 6.74
C ASP A 48 -14.03 -3.17 6.70
N LEU A 49 -13.20 -3.27 5.66
CA LEU A 49 -12.07 -2.38 5.41
C LEU A 49 -12.30 -1.69 4.08
N LEU A 50 -12.60 -0.41 4.15
CA LEU A 50 -12.69 0.45 2.96
C LEU A 50 -11.40 1.25 2.83
N VAL A 51 -11.02 1.53 1.59
CA VAL A 51 -9.79 2.26 1.28
C VAL A 51 -10.10 3.39 0.30
N ASP A 52 -9.48 4.54 0.53
CA ASP A 52 -9.42 5.63 -0.44
C ASP A 52 -7.97 6.08 -0.65
N SER A 53 -7.78 6.88 -1.70
CA SER A 53 -6.48 7.45 -2.02
C SER A 53 -6.67 8.85 -2.60
N GLU A 54 -5.79 9.78 -2.21
CA GLU A 54 -5.65 11.09 -2.83
C GLU A 54 -4.21 11.26 -3.32
N CYS A 55 -4.05 11.60 -4.60
CA CYS A 55 -2.76 11.61 -5.28
C CYS A 55 -2.35 13.03 -5.66
N HIS A 56 -1.06 13.30 -5.47
CA HIS A 56 -0.37 14.48 -5.98
C HIS A 56 0.84 14.09 -6.83
N TYR A 57 1.05 14.83 -7.91
CA TYR A 57 2.19 14.61 -8.81
C TYR A 57 2.87 15.93 -9.13
N TYR A 58 4.16 16.00 -8.84
CA TYR A 58 4.96 17.22 -8.85
C TYR A 58 6.09 17.13 -9.87
N ARG A 59 6.28 18.23 -10.60
CA ARG A 59 7.43 18.43 -11.50
C ARG A 59 8.20 19.69 -11.12
N VAL A 60 9.49 19.74 -11.46
CA VAL A 60 10.32 20.93 -11.25
C VAL A 60 9.69 22.15 -11.95
N ASP A 61 9.54 23.25 -11.21
CA ASP A 61 9.03 24.50 -11.76
C ASP A 61 10.12 25.21 -12.60
N THR A 62 10.06 24.98 -13.92
CA THR A 62 10.94 25.60 -14.91
C THR A 62 10.51 27.02 -15.31
N ASN A 63 9.35 27.51 -14.85
CA ASN A 63 8.83 28.84 -15.18
C ASN A 63 8.20 29.50 -13.94
N PRO A 64 9.02 30.11 -13.06
CA PRO A 64 8.57 30.66 -11.79
C PRO A 64 7.66 31.88 -11.99
N SER A 65 6.36 31.62 -12.18
CA SER A 65 5.27 32.59 -12.26
C SER A 65 4.09 32.10 -11.41
N PRO A 66 3.40 32.98 -10.69
CA PRO A 66 3.31 32.97 -9.24
C PRO A 66 2.32 31.93 -8.71
N SER A 67 2.63 30.65 -8.81
CA SER A 67 2.25 29.70 -7.77
C SER A 67 3.12 28.47 -7.87
N PRO A 68 4.39 28.52 -7.40
CA PRO A 68 5.02 27.29 -6.94
C PRO A 68 4.04 26.58 -6.00
N SER A 69 4.02 25.26 -6.02
CA SER A 69 3.19 24.47 -5.12
C SER A 69 3.41 24.98 -3.70
N PRO A 70 2.34 25.42 -2.99
CA PRO A 70 2.48 25.84 -1.61
C PRO A 70 2.92 24.67 -0.72
N ARG A 71 2.69 23.42 -1.17
CA ARG A 71 3.10 22.19 -0.51
C ARG A 71 4.60 21.91 -0.72
N LEU A 72 5.11 22.16 -1.93
CA LEU A 72 6.48 21.81 -2.31
C LEU A 72 7.21 22.96 -3.04
N PRO A 73 8.06 23.75 -2.36
CA PRO A 73 8.78 24.87 -2.96
C PRO A 73 9.69 24.44 -4.12
N GLY A 74 9.60 25.14 -5.26
CA GLY A 74 10.39 24.83 -6.46
C GLY A 74 9.75 23.80 -7.39
N TYR A 75 8.55 23.31 -7.03
CA TYR A 75 7.77 22.37 -7.82
C TYR A 75 6.42 22.98 -8.19
N VAL A 76 5.81 22.43 -9.23
CA VAL A 76 4.40 22.65 -9.58
C VAL A 76 3.67 21.33 -9.45
N ASP A 77 2.52 21.35 -8.78
CA ASP A 77 1.59 20.22 -8.79
C ASP A 77 0.92 20.17 -10.17
N VAL A 78 1.23 19.12 -10.93
CA VAL A 78 0.65 18.86 -12.25
C VAL A 78 -0.57 17.93 -12.19
N GLY A 79 -0.89 17.41 -11.01
CA GLY A 79 -1.98 16.49 -10.75
C GLY A 79 -1.80 15.10 -11.37
N CYS A 80 -2.57 14.14 -10.86
CA CYS A 80 -2.50 12.73 -11.28
C CYS A 80 -3.49 12.36 -12.40
N GLY A 81 -4.23 13.33 -12.95
CA GLY A 81 -5.24 13.08 -13.96
C GLY A 81 -6.41 12.25 -13.41
N ASN A 82 -6.63 11.06 -13.97
CA ASN A 82 -7.67 10.10 -13.52
C ASN A 82 -7.08 8.90 -12.76
N ASN A 83 -5.82 9.01 -12.32
CA ASN A 83 -5.08 7.95 -11.64
C ASN A 83 -4.81 8.37 -10.19
N GLY A 84 -4.59 7.41 -9.28
CA GLY A 84 -4.17 7.71 -7.90
C GLY A 84 -5.21 8.33 -6.99
N THR A 85 -6.38 8.76 -7.50
CA THR A 85 -7.42 9.35 -6.66
C THR A 85 -8.77 8.69 -6.85
N TRP A 86 -9.32 8.14 -5.78
CA TRP A 86 -10.65 7.56 -5.72
C TRP A 86 -11.20 7.67 -4.31
N THR A 87 -12.52 7.60 -4.20
CA THR A 87 -13.24 7.65 -2.93
C THR A 87 -13.28 6.29 -2.26
N GLU A 88 -13.58 6.30 -0.96
CA GLU A 88 -13.77 5.15 -0.09
C GLU A 88 -14.55 4.01 -0.76
N SER A 89 -13.90 2.84 -0.90
CA SER A 89 -14.47 1.64 -1.51
C SER A 89 -13.67 0.38 -1.15
N ASP A 90 -14.25 -0.79 -1.42
CA ASP A 90 -13.51 -2.05 -1.43
C ASP A 90 -12.38 -2.02 -2.47
N LEU A 91 -11.19 -2.50 -2.12
CA LEU A 91 -10.12 -2.66 -3.09
C LEU A 91 -10.46 -3.73 -4.13
N VAL A 92 -10.42 -3.35 -5.40
CA VAL A 92 -10.62 -4.26 -6.53
C VAL A 92 -9.31 -4.35 -7.32
N PRO A 93 -8.64 -5.53 -7.34
CA PRO A 93 -7.40 -5.72 -8.07
C PRO A 93 -7.50 -5.30 -9.55
N GLY A 94 -6.51 -4.54 -10.02
CA GLY A 94 -6.45 -4.03 -11.38
C GLY A 94 -7.41 -2.89 -11.72
N VAL A 95 -8.29 -2.48 -10.78
CA VAL A 95 -9.16 -1.30 -10.92
C VAL A 95 -8.59 -0.13 -10.13
N HIS A 96 -8.33 -0.32 -8.84
CA HIS A 96 -7.69 0.70 -8.00
C HIS A 96 -6.18 0.62 -8.17
N LYS A 97 -5.55 1.77 -8.42
CA LYS A 97 -4.11 1.90 -8.67
C LYS A 97 -3.61 3.18 -8.02
N PHE A 98 -2.81 3.05 -6.97
CA PHE A 98 -2.22 4.17 -6.21
C PHE A 98 -1.31 4.97 -7.15
N PHE A 99 -0.19 4.38 -7.52
CA PHE A 99 0.73 5.00 -8.46
C PHE A 99 0.49 4.45 -9.87
N ASN A 100 0.13 5.31 -10.82
CA ASN A 100 -0.06 4.92 -12.21
C ASN A 100 0.35 6.07 -13.15
N PHE A 101 1.65 6.14 -13.43
CA PHE A 101 2.25 7.18 -14.26
C PHE A 101 2.85 6.54 -15.51
N ASN A 102 2.64 7.18 -16.67
CA ASN A 102 3.19 6.70 -17.94
C ASN A 102 4.57 7.29 -18.25
N ASP A 103 4.98 8.35 -17.54
CA ASP A 103 6.12 9.18 -17.90
C ASP A 103 6.67 9.90 -16.67
N VAL A 104 7.48 9.15 -15.92
CA VAL A 104 8.26 9.63 -14.78
C VAL A 104 9.64 10.06 -15.28
N LYS A 105 10.11 11.22 -14.83
CA LYS A 105 11.42 11.78 -15.22
C LYS A 105 12.25 12.12 -14.00
N PRO A 106 13.60 12.14 -14.13
CA PRO A 106 14.47 12.65 -13.09
C PRO A 106 14.02 14.03 -12.60
N GLY A 107 13.88 14.16 -11.28
CA GLY A 107 13.34 15.33 -10.59
C GLY A 107 11.83 15.38 -10.47
N ASP A 108 11.09 14.38 -10.97
CA ASP A 108 9.67 14.24 -10.68
C ASP A 108 9.47 13.61 -9.29
N ARG A 109 8.35 13.97 -8.63
CA ARG A 109 7.96 13.46 -7.32
C ARG A 109 6.47 13.20 -7.29
N GLY A 110 6.01 12.26 -6.52
CA GLY A 110 4.58 12.09 -6.25
C GLY A 110 4.32 11.63 -4.84
N GLU A 111 3.06 11.64 -4.47
CA GLU A 111 2.60 11.27 -3.15
C GLU A 111 1.14 10.82 -3.24
N ASP A 112 0.83 9.71 -2.59
CA ASP A 112 -0.54 9.29 -2.34
C ASP A 112 -0.77 9.22 -0.84
N THR A 113 -1.84 9.84 -0.36
CA THR A 113 -2.37 9.59 0.97
C THR A 113 -3.41 8.50 0.86
N ILE A 114 -3.11 7.37 1.48
CA ILE A 114 -3.95 6.17 1.50
C ILE A 114 -4.67 6.15 2.84
N SER A 115 -6.01 6.17 2.79
CA SER A 115 -6.84 6.13 3.98
C SER A 115 -7.39 4.73 4.20
N LEU A 116 -7.21 4.16 5.40
CA LEU A 116 -7.83 2.91 5.83
C LEU A 116 -9.01 3.22 6.74
N HIS A 117 -10.19 2.74 6.37
CA HIS A 117 -11.42 2.87 7.15
C HIS A 117 -11.82 1.52 7.71
N VAL A 118 -11.51 1.30 8.98
CA VAL A 118 -11.93 0.09 9.68
C VAL A 118 -13.32 0.33 10.23
N VAL A 119 -14.34 -0.31 9.65
CA VAL A 119 -15.74 -0.07 10.02
C VAL A 119 -16.15 -0.98 11.18
N ASP A 120 -16.84 -0.39 12.17
CA ASP A 120 -17.50 -1.02 13.32
C ASP A 120 -16.62 -1.77 14.33
N ASN A 121 -15.66 -2.60 13.90
CA ASN A 121 -14.92 -3.50 14.78
C ASN A 121 -13.41 -3.31 14.66
N ASP A 122 -12.72 -3.35 15.79
CA ASP A 122 -11.27 -3.32 15.88
C ASP A 122 -10.62 -4.44 15.04
N ALA A 123 -9.44 -4.15 14.49
CA ALA A 123 -8.74 -5.05 13.60
C ALA A 123 -7.22 -5.01 13.76
N TRP A 124 -6.58 -6.17 13.65
CA TRP A 124 -5.17 -6.23 13.29
C TRP A 124 -5.01 -5.89 11.81
N ALA A 125 -3.93 -5.22 11.46
CA ALA A 125 -3.65 -4.87 10.07
C ALA A 125 -2.24 -5.26 9.65
N TRP A 126 -2.13 -5.60 8.38
CA TRP A 126 -0.90 -5.90 7.67
C TRP A 126 -0.90 -5.20 6.32
N PHE A 127 0.30 -4.90 5.86
CA PHE A 127 0.55 -4.31 4.55
C PHE A 127 1.67 -5.07 3.87
N SER A 128 1.56 -5.30 2.57
CA SER A 128 2.67 -5.81 1.78
C SER A 128 2.76 -5.11 0.45
N VAL A 129 4.00 -5.02 -0.03
CA VAL A 129 4.31 -4.63 -1.40
C VAL A 129 5.05 -5.78 -2.06
N THR A 130 4.62 -6.16 -3.24
CA THR A 130 5.23 -7.24 -4.03
C THR A 130 5.59 -6.70 -5.39
N GLU A 131 6.84 -6.87 -5.79
CA GLU A 131 7.26 -6.53 -7.14
C GLU A 131 6.63 -7.51 -8.13
N GLU A 132 5.91 -6.97 -9.10
CA GLU A 132 5.26 -7.76 -10.17
C GLU A 132 6.02 -7.65 -11.50
N GLY A 133 6.84 -6.60 -11.65
CA GLY A 133 7.74 -6.49 -12.78
C GLY A 133 8.62 -5.27 -12.70
N ASP A 134 9.90 -5.51 -12.91
CA ASP A 134 10.90 -4.50 -13.21
C ASP A 134 11.52 -4.85 -14.57
N SER A 135 11.49 -3.90 -15.51
CA SER A 135 11.80 -4.20 -16.91
C SER A 135 12.38 -3.00 -17.63
N ASP A 136 13.58 -3.18 -18.17
CA ASP A 136 14.08 -2.39 -19.30
C ASP A 136 13.33 -2.83 -20.58
N VAL A 137 12.46 -1.93 -21.05
CA VAL A 137 11.55 -2.22 -22.16
C VAL A 137 12.28 -2.12 -23.50
N THR A 138 13.09 -1.07 -23.69
CA THR A 138 13.87 -0.84 -24.91
C THR A 138 15.05 0.11 -24.71
N CYS A 139 16.27 -0.35 -24.95
CA CYS A 139 17.43 0.52 -25.18
C CYS A 139 17.26 1.51 -26.36
N THR A 140 16.96 2.78 -26.07
CA THR A 140 16.91 3.86 -27.07
C THR A 140 17.68 5.10 -26.62
N GLU A 141 18.25 5.87 -27.55
CA GLU A 141 18.94 7.11 -27.20
C GLU A 141 18.08 8.06 -26.33
N PRO A 142 18.62 8.64 -25.24
CA PRO A 142 20.03 8.60 -24.77
C PRO A 142 20.52 7.40 -23.93
N GLU A 143 19.69 6.40 -23.64
CA GLU A 143 20.03 5.25 -22.79
C GLU A 143 21.23 4.45 -23.34
N THR A 144 21.35 4.33 -24.67
CA THR A 144 22.47 3.66 -25.35
C THR A 144 23.82 4.38 -25.19
N GLU A 145 23.82 5.64 -24.76
CA GLU A 145 25.02 6.44 -24.46
C GLU A 145 25.19 6.65 -22.94
N SER A 146 24.38 5.96 -22.13
CA SER A 146 24.48 5.96 -20.67
C SER A 146 25.56 5.00 -20.16
N THR A 147 25.67 4.86 -18.84
CA THR A 147 26.54 3.88 -18.19
C THR A 147 25.89 2.51 -17.99
N ASP A 148 24.66 2.33 -18.47
CA ASP A 148 23.94 1.07 -18.34
C ASP A 148 24.68 -0.08 -19.08
N PRO A 149 25.14 -1.13 -18.35
CA PRO A 149 25.77 -2.29 -18.95
C PRO A 149 24.81 -3.19 -19.76
N GLN A 150 23.49 -3.04 -19.62
CA GLN A 150 22.50 -3.83 -20.35
C GLN A 150 22.32 -3.30 -21.78
N CYS A 151 22.40 -1.99 -21.97
CA CYS A 151 22.28 -1.34 -23.27
C CYS A 151 23.56 -1.33 -24.14
N VAL A 152 24.69 -1.85 -23.64
CA VAL A 152 25.88 -2.08 -24.47
C VAL A 152 25.75 -3.42 -25.22
N ASN A 153 25.30 -3.35 -26.48
CA ASN A 153 25.09 -4.48 -27.40
C ASN A 153 23.80 -5.30 -27.20
N ALA A 154 22.82 -4.79 -26.44
CA ALA A 154 21.48 -5.38 -26.44
C ALA A 154 20.90 -5.36 -27.87
N SER A 155 20.34 -6.48 -28.30
CA SER A 155 19.43 -6.46 -29.45
C SER A 155 18.10 -5.90 -28.94
N PRO A 156 17.55 -4.84 -29.55
CA PRO A 156 16.26 -4.30 -29.11
C PRO A 156 15.21 -5.40 -29.11
N GLY A 157 14.66 -5.70 -27.94
CA GLY A 157 13.71 -6.78 -27.74
C GLY A 157 13.32 -6.95 -26.27
N PRO A 158 12.12 -7.49 -25.98
CA PRO A 158 11.48 -7.49 -24.66
C PRO A 158 12.05 -8.55 -23.70
N SER A 159 13.37 -8.59 -23.53
CA SER A 159 14.05 -9.62 -22.73
C SER A 159 15.11 -9.07 -21.76
N LEU A 160 15.08 -7.77 -21.49
CA LEU A 160 15.81 -7.18 -20.37
C LEU A 160 14.80 -7.12 -19.22
N THR A 161 15.11 -7.80 -18.12
CA THR A 161 14.18 -8.10 -17.01
C THR A 161 14.73 -7.53 -15.70
N ASP A 162 15.55 -6.50 -15.81
CA ASP A 162 16.36 -5.91 -14.76
C ASP A 162 16.50 -4.46 -15.19
N GLY A 163 15.43 -3.69 -14.99
CA GLY A 163 15.41 -2.25 -15.24
C GLY A 163 16.09 -1.53 -14.10
N GLU A 164 16.47 -0.27 -14.30
CA GLU A 164 17.13 0.54 -13.27
C GLU A 164 16.16 1.51 -12.57
N LEU A 165 14.92 1.64 -13.07
CA LEU A 165 13.94 2.56 -12.52
C LEU A 165 13.53 2.19 -11.08
N GLN A 166 13.41 0.90 -10.77
CA GLN A 166 13.01 0.42 -9.45
C GLN A 166 14.02 0.87 -8.37
N GLU A 167 15.32 0.70 -8.62
CA GLU A 167 16.39 1.10 -7.70
C GLU A 167 16.57 2.62 -7.62
N ALA A 168 16.19 3.33 -8.67
CA ALA A 168 16.29 4.78 -8.74
C ALA A 168 15.13 5.51 -8.06
N LEU A 169 13.99 4.85 -7.83
CA LEU A 169 12.85 5.44 -7.12
C LEU A 169 13.06 5.38 -5.61
N ASP A 170 13.01 6.53 -4.95
CA ASP A 170 13.08 6.63 -3.49
C ASP A 170 11.68 6.79 -2.91
N PHE A 171 11.21 5.77 -2.17
CA PHE A 171 9.91 5.76 -1.50
C PHE A 171 10.05 6.15 -0.02
N ASN A 172 9.15 7.02 0.44
CA ASN A 172 9.03 7.38 1.84
C ASN A 172 7.60 7.12 2.32
N VAL A 173 7.46 6.45 3.47
CA VAL A 173 6.16 6.15 4.08
C VAL A 173 6.06 6.80 5.44
N TRP A 174 4.96 7.50 5.72
CA TRP A 174 4.68 8.11 7.01
C TRP A 174 3.24 7.88 7.47
N LEU A 175 3.06 7.94 8.78
CA LEU A 175 1.77 8.09 9.42
C LEU A 175 1.37 9.57 9.34
N ASP A 176 0.36 9.86 8.53
CA ASP A 176 -0.17 11.21 8.30
C ASP A 176 -1.21 11.54 9.38
N GLN A 177 -0.75 11.53 10.63
CA GLN A 177 -1.59 11.79 11.80
C GLN A 177 -1.78 13.30 12.02
N GLY A 178 -1.00 14.14 11.37
CA GLY A 178 -1.03 15.57 11.58
C GLY A 178 -0.31 16.03 12.84
N VAL A 179 -0.74 17.17 13.39
CA VAL A 179 -0.04 17.89 14.46
C VAL A 179 -0.28 17.27 15.83
N LYS A 180 -1.44 16.63 16.01
CA LYS A 180 -1.85 15.95 17.23
C LYS A 180 -1.62 14.46 17.05
N PRO A 181 -0.96 13.81 18.03
CA PRO A 181 -0.79 12.36 17.98
C PRO A 181 -2.13 11.62 17.85
N GLY A 182 -2.25 10.66 16.94
CA GLY A 182 -3.45 9.84 16.68
C GLY A 182 -4.41 10.42 15.63
N PHE A 183 -5.61 9.81 15.54
CA PHE A 183 -6.61 10.06 14.52
C PHE A 183 -7.90 10.61 15.15
N GLN A 184 -7.96 11.93 15.27
CA GLN A 184 -9.06 12.65 15.92
C GLN A 184 -10.09 13.18 14.92
N GLY A 185 -9.87 12.94 13.63
CA GLY A 185 -10.63 13.48 12.52
C GLY A 185 -10.15 14.88 12.12
N LYS A 186 -10.16 15.14 10.81
CA LYS A 186 -9.67 16.39 10.18
C LYS A 186 -10.25 17.70 10.74
N SER A 187 -11.44 17.64 11.37
CA SER A 187 -12.03 18.81 12.03
C SER A 187 -11.36 19.18 13.35
N ASN A 188 -10.76 18.20 14.02
CA ASN A 188 -10.07 18.35 15.30
C ASN A 188 -8.55 18.48 15.11
N ASP A 189 -8.00 17.91 14.03
CA ASP A 189 -6.64 18.14 13.57
C ASP A 189 -6.60 18.41 12.07
N VAL A 190 -6.26 19.64 11.68
CA VAL A 190 -6.25 20.03 10.26
C VAL A 190 -5.10 19.43 9.48
N GLY A 191 -4.08 18.90 10.15
CA GLY A 191 -2.95 18.22 9.52
C GLY A 191 -3.19 16.75 9.23
N GLU A 192 -4.26 16.16 9.78
CA GLU A 192 -4.53 14.72 9.64
C GLU A 192 -4.94 14.37 8.19
N GLY A 193 -4.17 13.50 7.55
CA GLY A 193 -4.35 13.13 6.14
C GLY A 193 -4.34 14.36 5.24
N ASP A 194 -3.42 15.30 5.48
CA ASP A 194 -3.32 16.53 4.67
C ASP A 194 -2.47 16.37 3.41
N ASN A 195 -1.90 15.17 3.22
CA ASN A 195 -1.10 14.75 2.08
C ASN A 195 0.23 15.54 2.00
N ILE A 196 0.81 15.83 3.17
CA ILE A 196 2.11 16.49 3.28
C ILE A 196 2.84 15.90 4.47
N PHE A 197 3.98 15.25 4.23
CA PHE A 197 4.87 14.87 5.33
C PHE A 197 5.41 16.12 6.04
N ASN A 198 4.84 16.44 7.20
CA ASN A 198 5.08 17.69 7.90
C ASN A 198 5.16 17.53 9.43
N GLN A 199 4.91 18.61 10.17
CA GLN A 199 5.10 18.62 11.61
C GLN A 199 4.05 17.76 12.32
N GLY A 200 4.52 16.66 12.90
CA GLY A 200 3.73 15.78 13.76
C GLY A 200 3.55 14.39 13.14
N ASP A 201 3.71 14.28 11.82
CA ASP A 201 3.76 13.01 11.12
C ASP A 201 4.96 12.18 11.53
N ILE A 202 4.81 10.86 11.40
CA ILE A 202 5.83 9.90 11.82
C ILE A 202 6.25 9.08 10.62
N GLN A 203 7.51 9.21 10.25
CA GLN A 203 8.13 8.34 9.27
C GLN A 203 8.12 6.88 9.75
N LEU A 204 7.55 5.99 8.95
CA LEU A 204 7.36 4.57 9.26
C LEU A 204 8.46 3.68 8.68
N ALA A 205 9.06 4.10 7.56
CA ALA A 205 10.15 3.40 6.90
C ALA A 205 11.30 4.37 6.58
N THR A 206 12.53 3.85 6.56
CA THR A 206 13.65 4.63 6.03
C THR A 206 13.44 4.80 4.53
N PRO A 207 13.66 6.00 3.94
CA PRO A 207 13.43 6.18 2.52
C PRO A 207 14.40 5.31 1.72
N GLY A 208 13.88 4.68 0.68
CA GLY A 208 14.66 3.90 -0.26
C GLY A 208 13.81 3.24 -1.35
N PRO A 209 14.45 2.50 -2.25
CA PRO A 209 13.75 1.70 -3.26
C PRO A 209 13.01 0.53 -2.61
N ILE A 210 12.03 -0.01 -3.35
CA ILE A 210 11.30 -1.24 -2.98
C ILE A 210 12.11 -2.42 -3.51
N ASP A 211 13.17 -2.81 -2.81
CA ASP A 211 14.24 -3.70 -3.33
C ASP A 211 14.17 -5.15 -2.84
N ASP A 212 13.13 -5.51 -2.09
CA ASP A 212 12.77 -6.90 -1.80
C ASP A 212 11.60 -7.32 -2.70
N PRO A 213 11.66 -8.48 -3.37
CA PRO A 213 10.55 -8.98 -4.19
C PRO A 213 9.23 -9.10 -3.43
N SER A 214 9.25 -9.18 -2.09
CA SER A 214 8.05 -9.09 -1.26
C SER A 214 8.37 -8.50 0.11
N GLU A 215 8.05 -7.22 0.30
CA GLU A 215 8.10 -6.55 1.60
C GLU A 215 6.80 -6.75 2.37
N GLN A 216 6.90 -7.22 3.61
CA GLN A 216 5.74 -7.45 4.48
C GLN A 216 5.88 -6.69 5.79
N TYR A 217 4.85 -5.92 6.12
CA TYR A 217 4.78 -5.07 7.28
C TYR A 217 3.60 -5.46 8.17
N ASN A 218 3.92 -5.79 9.42
CA ASN A 218 2.94 -5.88 10.49
C ASN A 218 2.57 -4.46 10.91
N LEU A 219 1.53 -3.86 10.30
CA LEU A 219 1.13 -2.49 10.61
C LEU A 219 0.85 -2.33 12.10
N TRP A 220 0.23 -3.32 12.73
CA TRP A 220 -0.01 -3.28 14.18
C TRP A 220 1.27 -3.13 15.01
N GLN A 221 2.35 -3.81 14.61
CA GLN A 221 3.63 -3.74 15.33
C GLN A 221 4.29 -2.37 15.14
N ILE A 222 4.16 -1.79 13.95
CA ILE A 222 4.63 -0.45 13.64
C ILE A 222 3.87 0.57 14.49
N LEU A 223 2.54 0.50 14.50
CA LEU A 223 1.67 1.40 15.26
C LEU A 223 1.87 1.27 16.77
N ALA A 224 2.09 0.06 17.30
CA ALA A 224 2.46 -0.14 18.70
C ALA A 224 3.80 0.55 19.04
N GLY A 225 4.77 0.49 18.12
CA GLY A 225 6.04 1.21 18.24
C GLY A 225 5.87 2.73 18.23
N VAL A 226 5.00 3.24 17.36
CA VAL A 226 4.60 4.65 17.30
C VAL A 226 3.96 5.07 18.63
N ARG A 227 2.95 4.33 19.10
CA ARG A 227 2.27 4.58 20.37
C ARG A 227 3.26 4.61 21.53
N ALA A 228 4.16 3.62 21.62
CA ALA A 228 5.20 3.58 22.65
C ALA A 228 6.10 4.84 22.67
N GLY A 229 6.43 5.38 21.49
CA GLY A 229 7.15 6.65 21.35
C GLY A 229 6.37 7.87 21.85
N LEU A 230 5.03 7.78 21.87
CA LEU A 230 4.11 8.84 22.25
C LEU A 230 3.58 8.72 23.69
N ASN A 231 3.92 7.65 24.44
CA ASN A 231 3.39 7.37 25.78
C ASN A 231 3.36 8.58 26.73
N THR A 232 4.41 9.40 26.77
CA THR A 232 4.42 10.58 27.66
C THR A 232 3.32 11.59 27.29
N ALA A 233 3.03 11.74 25.99
CA ALA A 233 1.97 12.61 25.50
C ALA A 233 0.58 11.96 25.69
N CYS A 234 0.43 10.70 25.28
CA CYS A 234 -0.86 9.98 25.37
C CYS A 234 -1.27 9.73 26.83
N ASP A 235 -0.40 9.11 27.63
CA ASP A 235 -0.73 8.71 29.01
C ASP A 235 -0.84 9.94 29.93
N GLY A 236 -0.09 11.00 29.64
CA GLY A 236 -0.14 12.26 30.37
C GLY A 236 -1.40 13.10 30.07
N ALA A 237 -2.00 12.89 28.91
CA ALA A 237 -3.25 13.53 28.52
C ALA A 237 -4.47 12.73 28.98
N ASP A 238 -4.42 11.39 28.85
CA ASP A 238 -5.62 10.59 29.01
C ASP A 238 -5.50 9.15 29.55
N ASP A 239 -4.30 8.60 29.79
CA ASP A 239 -4.12 7.18 30.18
C ASP A 239 -5.12 6.24 29.45
N ASP A 240 -5.13 6.37 28.12
CA ASP A 240 -6.01 5.65 27.19
C ASP A 240 -5.22 4.52 26.51
N PRO A 241 -5.23 3.30 27.09
CA PRO A 241 -4.52 2.16 26.52
C PRO A 241 -5.31 1.46 25.41
N ASP A 242 -6.63 1.67 25.30
CA ASP A 242 -7.47 1.06 24.27
C ASP A 242 -7.64 1.95 23.02
N GLY A 243 -7.17 3.20 23.11
CA GLY A 243 -7.09 4.12 21.99
C GLY A 243 -8.45 4.60 21.51
N ASP A 244 -9.53 4.44 22.29
CA ASP A 244 -10.85 4.91 21.88
C ASP A 244 -10.94 6.45 21.84
N GLY A 245 -10.01 7.14 22.49
CA GLY A 245 -9.89 8.58 22.54
C GLY A 245 -11.07 9.26 23.23
N VAL A 246 -11.86 8.57 24.05
CA VAL A 246 -13.05 9.13 24.71
C VAL A 246 -12.85 9.28 26.21
N THR A 247 -12.33 10.44 26.62
CA THR A 247 -12.48 10.90 28.00
C THR A 247 -13.44 12.08 28.12
N ALA A 248 -14.46 11.88 28.96
CA ALA A 248 -15.47 12.89 29.29
C ALA A 248 -16.23 13.49 28.08
N GLY A 249 -16.30 12.77 26.95
CA GLY A 249 -17.09 13.14 25.78
C GLY A 249 -16.42 14.13 24.81
N ALA A 250 -15.10 14.28 24.88
CA ALA A 250 -14.30 14.95 23.86
C ALA A 250 -13.29 13.96 23.27
N VAL A 251 -12.98 14.13 21.98
CA VAL A 251 -11.94 13.39 21.28
C VAL A 251 -10.56 13.77 21.86
N GLY A 252 -9.90 12.80 22.49
CA GLY A 252 -8.61 12.91 23.16
C GLY A 252 -7.41 12.76 22.23
N LEU A 253 -6.19 12.95 22.77
CA LEU A 253 -4.96 12.64 22.02
C LEU A 253 -4.81 11.12 21.89
N CYS A 254 -4.15 10.68 20.82
CA CYS A 254 -3.85 9.29 20.53
C CYS A 254 -5.09 8.41 20.29
N GLN A 255 -6.25 9.02 19.98
CA GLN A 255 -7.39 8.30 19.42
C GLN A 255 -6.92 7.43 18.24
N GLY A 256 -7.38 6.19 18.17
CA GLY A 256 -6.97 5.22 17.16
C GLY A 256 -5.61 4.58 17.38
N LEU A 257 -4.87 4.89 18.45
CA LEU A 257 -3.54 4.33 18.73
C LEU A 257 -3.48 3.61 20.09
N PRO A 258 -4.04 2.39 20.19
CA PRO A 258 -3.93 1.54 21.37
C PRO A 258 -2.48 1.05 21.58
N ASP A 259 -2.18 0.62 22.80
CA ASP A 259 -0.83 0.17 23.20
C ASP A 259 -0.30 -1.02 22.38
N ASP A 260 -1.18 -1.89 21.90
CA ASP A 260 -0.85 -3.05 21.07
C ASP A 260 -0.91 -2.76 19.57
N GLY A 261 -1.29 -1.52 19.19
CA GLY A 261 -1.26 -1.02 17.82
C GLY A 261 -2.33 -1.58 16.89
N HIS A 262 -3.36 -2.26 17.40
CA HIS A 262 -4.51 -2.61 16.56
C HIS A 262 -5.21 -1.35 16.02
N LEU A 263 -5.92 -1.49 14.91
CA LEU A 263 -6.78 -0.44 14.36
C LEU A 263 -8.11 -0.44 15.11
N VAL A 264 -8.47 0.68 15.72
CA VAL A 264 -9.73 0.90 16.43
C VAL A 264 -10.86 1.06 15.43
N GLY A 265 -11.96 0.33 15.66
CA GLY A 265 -13.14 0.38 14.81
C GLY A 265 -13.73 1.79 14.72
N SER A 266 -14.30 2.11 13.55
CA SER A 266 -14.84 3.42 13.20
C SER A 266 -13.81 4.57 13.22
N THR A 267 -12.53 4.26 13.04
CA THR A 267 -11.45 5.24 12.91
C THR A 267 -10.86 5.19 11.49
N THR A 268 -10.55 6.37 10.94
CA THR A 268 -9.84 6.49 9.66
C THR A 268 -8.36 6.71 9.94
N TYR A 269 -7.51 5.89 9.33
CA TYR A 269 -6.05 5.97 9.43
C TYR A 269 -5.49 6.50 8.12
N TYR A 270 -4.55 7.45 8.18
CA TYR A 270 -3.93 8.02 6.99
C TYR A 270 -2.45 7.64 6.93
N PHE A 271 -2.06 7.09 5.78
CA PHE A 271 -0.69 6.74 5.46
C PHE A 271 -0.28 7.50 4.21
N GLY A 272 0.70 8.38 4.35
CA GLY A 272 1.30 9.03 3.20
C GLY A 272 2.39 8.14 2.61
N VAL A 273 2.36 7.97 1.30
CA VAL A 273 3.35 7.24 0.52
C VAL A 273 3.88 8.19 -0.56
N GLY A 274 5.06 8.74 -0.31
CA GLY A 274 5.77 9.61 -1.23
C GLY A 274 6.77 8.83 -2.06
N TRP A 275 7.00 9.27 -3.29
CA TRP A 275 8.08 8.78 -4.14
C TRP A 275 8.79 9.95 -4.81
N GLU A 276 10.09 9.79 -5.05
CA GLU A 276 10.92 10.71 -5.81
C GLU A 276 11.78 9.93 -6.79
N LEU A 277 11.86 10.40 -8.03
CA LEU A 277 12.97 10.05 -8.92
C LEU A 277 14.01 11.17 -8.82
N PRO A 278 15.18 10.95 -8.22
CA PRO A 278 16.17 12.01 -8.01
C PRO A 278 16.55 12.75 -9.30
N SER A 279 16.82 14.05 -9.19
CA SER A 279 17.14 14.88 -10.37
C SER A 279 18.49 14.56 -11.03
N ASP A 280 19.36 13.84 -10.31
CA ASP A 280 20.66 13.37 -10.76
C ASP A 280 20.64 11.92 -11.26
N THR A 281 19.48 11.26 -11.28
CA THR A 281 19.29 9.97 -11.96
C THR A 281 19.66 10.12 -13.43
N GLY A 282 20.46 9.17 -13.94
CA GLY A 282 20.95 9.20 -15.31
C GLY A 282 19.90 8.73 -16.32
N ASN A 283 20.36 8.47 -17.55
CA ASN A 283 19.48 8.05 -18.64
C ASN A 283 19.26 6.53 -18.68
N GLU A 284 19.90 5.78 -17.78
CA GLU A 284 19.70 4.34 -17.60
C GLU A 284 18.24 3.99 -17.36
N VAL A 285 17.53 4.77 -16.53
CA VAL A 285 16.11 4.53 -16.22
C VAL A 285 15.12 4.82 -17.37
N GLN A 286 15.63 5.18 -18.55
CA GLN A 286 14.77 5.57 -19.66
C GLN A 286 14.16 4.34 -20.31
N SER A 287 12.88 4.41 -20.65
CA SER A 287 12.12 3.29 -21.25
C SER A 287 11.70 2.21 -20.25
N ASP A 288 12.35 2.15 -19.10
CA ASP A 288 12.04 1.25 -18.01
C ASP A 288 10.60 1.35 -17.51
N SER A 289 10.14 0.23 -16.97
CA SER A 289 8.87 0.14 -16.27
C SER A 289 9.04 -0.63 -14.97
N PHE A 290 8.47 -0.09 -13.90
CA PHE A 290 8.33 -0.75 -12.62
C PHE A 290 6.85 -0.92 -12.27
N VAL A 291 6.49 -2.09 -11.78
CA VAL A 291 5.15 -2.47 -11.35
C VAL A 291 5.25 -3.23 -10.04
N ALA A 292 4.49 -2.77 -9.05
CA ALA A 292 4.32 -3.45 -7.78
C ALA A 292 2.84 -3.54 -7.39
N ASP A 293 2.49 -4.62 -6.73
CA ASP A 293 1.18 -4.83 -6.11
C ASP A 293 1.25 -4.44 -4.63
N MET A 294 0.26 -3.66 -4.18
CA MET A 294 0.09 -3.24 -2.78
C MET A 294 -1.14 -3.94 -2.20
N GLU A 295 -0.96 -4.63 -1.07
CA GLU A 295 -2.01 -5.41 -0.42
C GLU A 295 -2.19 -4.98 1.04
N PHE A 296 -3.45 -4.79 1.44
CA PHE A 296 -3.85 -4.55 2.82
C PHE A 296 -4.65 -5.74 3.31
N LYS A 297 -4.28 -6.28 4.47
CA LYS A 297 -5.04 -7.35 5.14
C LYS A 297 -5.45 -6.91 6.52
N VAL A 298 -6.65 -7.30 6.91
CA VAL A 298 -7.16 -7.11 8.27
C VAL A 298 -7.72 -8.39 8.85
N GLU A 299 -7.57 -8.54 10.16
CA GLU A 299 -8.14 -9.64 10.95
C GLU A 299 -8.88 -9.04 12.14
N GLN A 300 -10.09 -9.51 12.41
CA GLN A 300 -10.89 -8.96 13.50
C GLN A 300 -10.23 -9.20 14.86
N TYR A 301 -10.05 -8.13 15.64
CA TYR A 301 -9.41 -8.17 16.95
C TYR A 301 -10.24 -8.89 18.02
N ARG A 302 -11.56 -8.65 18.06
CA ARG A 302 -12.46 -9.13 19.13
C ARG A 302 -12.36 -10.63 19.44
N ASN A 303 -12.26 -11.45 18.39
CA ASN A 303 -12.16 -12.90 18.52
C ASN A 303 -10.72 -13.43 18.39
N ASN A 304 -9.78 -12.55 18.00
CA ASN A 304 -8.36 -12.85 17.83
C ASN A 304 -7.55 -11.85 18.67
N PRO A 305 -7.48 -11.99 20.01
CA PRO A 305 -6.76 -11.04 20.88
C PRO A 305 -5.23 -11.09 20.71
N SER A 306 -4.74 -11.88 19.78
CA SER A 306 -3.35 -11.90 19.35
C SER A 306 -3.36 -12.03 17.83
N PRO A 307 -2.55 -11.24 17.11
CA PRO A 307 -2.54 -11.26 15.66
C PRO A 307 -2.05 -12.62 15.15
N SER A 308 -2.64 -13.11 14.07
CA SER A 308 -2.07 -14.22 13.32
C SER A 308 -0.66 -13.87 12.79
N PRO A 309 0.16 -14.85 12.37
CA PRO A 309 1.24 -14.55 11.45
C PRO A 309 0.71 -13.81 10.21
N PHE A 310 1.59 -13.12 9.48
CA PHE A 310 1.20 -12.47 8.22
C PHE A 310 0.40 -13.47 7.37
N PRO A 311 -0.85 -13.15 6.99
CA PRO A 311 -1.68 -14.09 6.26
C PRO A 311 -1.04 -14.34 4.89
N ILE A 312 -0.60 -15.57 4.64
CA ILE A 312 -0.06 -16.01 3.35
C ILE A 312 -1.19 -16.09 2.33
#